data_AF-A0A238UEP7-F1
#
_entry.id   AF-A0A238UEP7-F1
#
_cell.length_a   1.000
_cell.length_b   1.000
_cell.length_c   1.000
_cell.angle_alpha   90.00
_cell.angle_beta   90.00
_cell.angle_gamma   90.00
#
_symmetry.space_group_name_H-M   'P 1'
#
loop_
_entity.id
_entity.type
_entity.pdbx_description
1 polymer ?
#
loop_
_entity_poly.entity_id
_entity_poly.type
_entity_poly.pdbx_seq_one_letter_code
_entity_poly.pdbx_strand_id
1 'polypeptide(L)'
;MHNSELDDLLKGAGDTGVDGKELDFDINLNLTQQEISDRIQDRNERKKYAYRTFIFLSVFTSFILLIITAAGFSKQLNFKLEDTVLIALITSSLASVVGIFILVMRYLFR
;
A
#
# COMPACT_ATOMS: atom_id res chain seq x y z
N MET A 1 33.52 -9.20 -55.08
CA MET A 1 34.31 -8.86 -53.88
C MET A 1 33.44 -8.24 -52.78
N HIS A 2 32.17 -8.65 -52.61
CA HIS A 2 31.28 -8.00 -51.62
C HIS A 2 30.54 -8.98 -50.70
N ASN A 3 30.91 -10.28 -50.74
CA ASN A 3 30.26 -11.32 -49.94
C ASN A 3 31.24 -11.96 -48.93
N SER A 4 32.53 -11.60 -48.98
CA SER A 4 33.54 -12.13 -48.06
C SER A 4 33.55 -11.40 -46.72
N GLU A 5 33.29 -10.08 -46.71
CA GLU A 5 33.15 -9.32 -45.46
C GLU A 5 31.88 -9.70 -44.70
N LEU A 6 30.78 -9.98 -45.41
CA LEU A 6 29.54 -10.43 -44.77
C LEU A 6 29.70 -11.83 -44.15
N ASP A 7 30.44 -12.73 -44.81
CA ASP A 7 30.78 -14.05 -44.27
C ASP A 7 31.76 -13.96 -43.10
N ASP A 8 32.75 -13.07 -43.14
CA ASP A 8 33.67 -12.85 -42.03
C ASP A 8 32.98 -12.20 -40.82
N LEU A 9 32.02 -11.30 -41.04
CA LEU A 9 31.20 -10.71 -39.97
C LEU A 9 30.23 -11.74 -39.35
N LEU A 10 29.63 -12.63 -40.15
CA LEU A 10 28.81 -13.74 -39.64
C LEU A 10 29.64 -14.78 -38.89
N LYS A 11 30.87 -15.04 -39.33
CA LYS A 11 31.81 -15.95 -38.69
C LYS A 11 32.34 -15.39 -37.36
N GLY A 12 32.54 -14.08 -37.26
CA GLY A 12 32.87 -13.39 -36.01
C GLY A 12 31.71 -13.34 -35.00
N ALA A 13 30.46 -13.21 -35.48
CA ALA A 13 29.27 -13.27 -34.63
C ALA A 13 28.95 -14.70 -34.16
N GLY A 14 29.34 -15.72 -34.93
CA GLY A 14 29.22 -17.13 -34.55
C GLY A 14 30.25 -17.61 -33.52
N ASP A 15 31.30 -16.81 -33.26
CA ASP A 15 32.40 -17.12 -32.32
C ASP A 15 32.43 -16.18 -31.09
N THR A 16 31.48 -15.24 -30.99
CA THR A 16 31.09 -14.75 -29.67
C THR A 16 30.20 -15.80 -29.06
N GLY A 17 30.82 -16.79 -28.41
CA GLY A 17 30.21 -17.75 -27.51
C GLY A 17 29.60 -17.07 -26.28
N VAL A 18 28.71 -16.11 -26.50
CA VAL A 18 27.69 -15.76 -25.52
C VAL A 18 26.65 -16.85 -25.69
N ASP A 19 26.85 -17.93 -24.92
CA ASP A 19 26.00 -19.11 -24.89
C ASP A 19 24.56 -18.64 -24.78
N GLY A 20 23.71 -19.00 -25.76
CA GLY A 20 22.29 -18.63 -25.73
C GLY A 20 21.62 -19.05 -24.41
N LYS A 21 22.18 -20.06 -23.73
CA LYS A 21 21.78 -20.46 -22.38
C LYS A 21 22.19 -19.49 -21.27
N GLU A 22 23.33 -18.80 -21.35
CA GLU A 22 23.68 -17.75 -20.39
C GLU A 22 22.73 -16.57 -20.52
N LEU A 23 22.40 -16.16 -21.75
CA LEU A 23 21.42 -15.09 -21.98
C LEU A 23 20.02 -15.48 -21.51
N ASP A 24 19.54 -16.68 -21.83
CA ASP A 24 18.24 -17.17 -21.36
C ASP A 24 18.21 -17.31 -19.82
N PHE A 25 19.32 -17.75 -19.20
CA PHE A 25 19.44 -17.88 -17.77
C PHE A 25 19.43 -16.52 -17.06
N ASP A 26 20.18 -15.54 -17.56
CA ASP A 26 20.21 -14.17 -17.03
C ASP A 26 18.87 -13.46 -17.22
N ILE A 27 18.21 -13.65 -18.36
CA ILE A 27 16.86 -13.12 -18.60
C ILE A 27 15.88 -13.70 -17.58
N ASN A 28 15.86 -15.03 -17.38
CA ASN A 28 14.99 -15.65 -16.40
C ASN A 28 15.31 -15.18 -14.98
N LEU A 29 16.59 -15.05 -14.60
CA LEU A 29 17.01 -14.54 -13.30
C LEU A 29 16.53 -13.10 -13.05
N ASN A 30 16.70 -12.22 -14.03
CA ASN A 30 16.25 -10.82 -13.95
C ASN A 30 14.73 -10.72 -13.86
N LEU A 31 13.98 -11.53 -14.63
CA LEU A 31 12.52 -11.61 -14.54
C LEU A 31 12.08 -12.08 -13.14
N THR A 32 12.73 -13.11 -12.60
CA THR A 32 12.43 -13.64 -11.27
C THR A 32 12.69 -12.60 -10.18
N GLN A 33 13.79 -11.82 -10.30
CA GLN A 33 14.12 -10.74 -9.38
C GLN A 33 13.11 -9.58 -9.46
N GLN A 34 12.67 -9.21 -10.66
CA GLN A 34 11.61 -8.22 -10.84
C GLN A 34 10.31 -8.69 -10.20
N GLU A 35 9.92 -9.94 -10.42
CA GLU A 35 8.70 -10.50 -9.82
C GLU A 35 8.76 -10.50 -8.29
N ILE A 36 9.92 -10.85 -7.71
CA ILE A 36 10.13 -10.79 -6.25
C ILE A 36 10.08 -9.34 -5.75
N SER A 37 10.72 -8.41 -6.46
CA SER A 37 10.73 -6.99 -6.11
C SER A 37 9.33 -6.39 -6.16
N ASP A 38 8.55 -6.68 -7.19
CA ASP A 38 7.16 -6.21 -7.34
C ASP A 38 6.27 -6.76 -6.21
N ARG A 39 6.44 -8.03 -5.83
CA ARG A 39 5.74 -8.65 -4.69
C ARG A 39 6.12 -8.00 -3.36
N ILE A 40 7.37 -7.62 -3.18
CA ILE A 40 7.86 -6.93 -1.96
C ILE A 40 7.32 -5.50 -1.93
N GLN A 41 7.30 -4.81 -3.07
CA GLN A 41 6.81 -3.45 -3.18
C GLN A 41 5.31 -3.38 -2.88
N ASP A 42 4.52 -4.30 -3.43
CA ASP A 42 3.09 -4.43 -3.15
C ASP A 42 2.84 -4.64 -1.63
N ARG A 43 3.64 -5.47 -0.95
CA ARG A 43 3.55 -5.62 0.53
C ARG A 43 3.90 -4.35 1.30
N ASN A 44 4.85 -3.55 0.82
CA ASN A 44 5.26 -2.31 1.48
C ASN A 44 4.25 -1.18 1.27
N GLU A 45 3.69 -1.06 0.07
CA GLU A 45 2.60 -0.13 -0.21
C GLU A 45 1.38 -0.48 0.66
N ARG A 46 1.05 -1.77 0.81
CA ARG A 46 -0.01 -2.21 1.72
C ARG A 46 0.20 -1.77 3.17
N LYS A 47 1.42 -1.89 3.69
CA LYS A 47 1.72 -1.41 5.05
C LYS A 47 1.58 0.10 5.17
N LYS A 48 2.00 0.86 4.15
CA LYS A 48 1.99 2.32 4.16
C LYS A 48 0.57 2.89 4.12
N TYR A 49 -0.33 2.30 3.32
CA TYR A 49 -1.74 2.70 3.29
C TYR A 49 -2.47 2.35 4.58
N ALA A 50 -2.27 1.14 5.12
CA ALA A 50 -2.86 0.74 6.40
C ALA A 50 -2.42 1.67 7.55
N TYR A 51 -1.13 2.02 7.59
CA TYR A 51 -0.59 2.91 8.61
C TYR A 51 -1.16 4.33 8.54
N ARG A 52 -1.28 4.91 7.33
CA ARG A 52 -1.90 6.23 7.15
C ARG A 52 -3.35 6.25 7.61
N THR A 53 -4.12 5.22 7.24
CA THR A 53 -5.52 5.09 7.65
C THR A 53 -5.65 4.90 9.16
N PHE A 54 -4.73 4.16 9.79
CA PHE A 54 -4.70 3.98 11.23
C PHE A 54 -4.44 5.28 11.98
N ILE A 55 -3.47 6.09 11.55
CA ILE A 55 -3.20 7.41 12.15
C ILE A 55 -4.43 8.31 12.02
N PHE A 56 -5.01 8.40 10.83
CA PHE A 56 -6.21 9.21 10.60
C PHE A 56 -7.35 8.82 11.55
N LEU A 57 -7.58 7.51 11.70
CA LEU A 57 -8.62 6.99 12.58
C LEU A 57 -8.31 7.29 14.06
N SER A 58 -7.08 7.07 14.51
CA SER A 58 -6.68 7.34 15.89
C SER A 58 -6.87 8.82 16.26
N VAL A 59 -6.50 9.73 15.35
CA VAL A 59 -6.72 11.17 15.53
C VAL A 59 -8.20 11.50 15.56
N PHE A 60 -9.00 10.96 14.62
CA PHE A 60 -10.44 11.17 14.58
C PHE A 60 -11.14 10.69 15.85
N THR A 61 -10.85 9.45 16.30
CA THR A 61 -11.41 8.88 17.52
C THR A 61 -11.01 9.68 18.76
N SER A 62 -9.77 10.16 18.83
CA SER A 62 -9.32 11.04 19.92
C SER A 62 -10.10 12.35 19.94
N PHE A 63 -10.39 12.93 18.78
CA PHE A 63 -11.18 14.15 18.65
C PHE A 63 -12.62 13.96 19.13
N ILE A 64 -13.27 12.87 18.73
CA ILE A 64 -14.61 12.50 19.19
C ILE A 64 -14.64 12.28 20.71
N LEU A 65 -13.64 11.58 21.26
CA LEU A 65 -13.49 11.38 22.71
C LEU A 65 -13.38 12.70 23.48
N LEU A 66 -12.63 13.65 22.93
CA LEU A 66 -12.49 14.99 23.50
C LEU A 66 -13.84 15.73 23.50
N ILE A 67 -14.58 15.68 22.39
CA ILE A 67 -15.92 16.29 22.28
C ILE A 67 -16.89 15.66 23.29
N ILE A 68 -16.91 14.34 23.42
CA ILE A 68 -17.77 13.63 24.38
C ILE A 68 -17.41 14.01 25.81
N THR A 69 -16.10 14.08 26.12
CA THR A 69 -15.61 14.47 27.44
C THR A 69 -16.00 15.92 27.74
N ALA A 70 -15.84 16.84 26.80
CA ALA A 70 -16.26 18.24 26.92
C ALA A 70 -17.79 18.39 27.11
N ALA A 71 -18.58 17.58 26.41
CA ALA A 71 -20.04 17.51 26.61
C ALA A 71 -20.41 16.95 27.99
N GLY A 72 -19.64 15.98 28.51
CA GLY A 72 -19.78 15.48 29.88
C GLY A 72 -19.52 16.55 30.94
N PHE A 73 -18.57 17.47 30.69
CA PHE A 73 -18.29 18.65 31.51
C PHE A 73 -19.22 19.84 31.22
N SER A 74 -20.43 19.60 30.71
CA SER A 74 -21.44 20.62 30.35
C SER A 74 -21.66 21.68 31.44
N LYS A 75 -21.59 21.32 32.72
CA LYS A 75 -21.72 22.25 33.86
C LYS A 75 -20.56 23.24 33.99
N GLN A 76 -19.33 22.85 33.66
CA GLN A 76 -18.16 23.73 33.73
C GLN A 76 -17.97 24.56 32.46
N LEU A 77 -18.34 24.03 31.30
CA LEU A 77 -18.03 24.62 29.99
C LEU A 77 -19.20 25.33 29.31
N ASN A 78 -20.40 25.39 29.92
CA ASN A 78 -21.64 25.90 29.30
C ASN A 78 -21.97 25.25 27.94
N PHE A 79 -21.38 24.09 27.65
CA PHE A 79 -21.52 23.41 26.38
C PHE A 79 -22.70 22.45 26.47
N LYS A 80 -23.87 22.90 26.02
CA LYS A 80 -25.12 22.15 26.05
C LYS A 80 -25.38 21.56 24.66
N LEU A 81 -25.06 20.28 24.47
CA LEU A 81 -25.45 19.54 23.28
C LEU A 81 -26.76 18.80 23.55
N GLU A 82 -27.59 18.70 22.52
CA GLU A 82 -28.79 17.87 22.55
C GLU A 82 -28.40 16.38 22.52
N ASP A 83 -29.10 15.56 23.30
CA ASP A 83 -28.84 14.12 23.40
C ASP A 83 -28.93 13.43 22.03
N THR A 84 -29.82 13.89 21.15
CA THR A 84 -29.92 13.44 19.76
C THR A 84 -28.60 13.62 18.99
N VAL A 85 -27.96 14.77 19.14
CA VAL A 85 -26.69 15.10 18.47
C VAL A 85 -25.55 14.29 19.08
N LEU A 86 -25.54 14.12 20.40
CA LEU A 86 -24.53 13.31 21.09
C LEU A 86 -24.60 11.85 20.66
N ILE A 87 -25.81 11.27 20.63
CA ILE A 87 -26.04 9.90 20.17
C ILE A 87 -25.61 9.80 18.71
N ALA A 88 -26.09 10.67 17.82
CA ALA A 88 -25.74 10.64 16.39
C ALA A 88 -24.21 10.74 16.15
N LEU A 89 -23.50 11.58 16.93
CA LEU A 89 -22.05 11.69 16.88
C LEU A 89 -21.36 10.39 17.30
N ILE A 90 -21.85 9.75 18.37
CA ILE A 90 -21.33 8.47 18.84
C ILE A 90 -21.58 7.37 17.80
N THR A 91 -22.81 7.22 17.29
CA THR A 91 -23.12 6.18 16.31
C THR A 91 -22.37 6.37 14.99
N SER A 92 -22.30 7.60 14.48
CA SER A 92 -21.57 7.88 13.22
C SER A 92 -20.06 7.67 13.36
N SER A 93 -19.47 8.02 14.50
CA SER A 93 -18.05 7.76 14.77
C SER A 93 -17.76 6.27 14.92
N LEU A 94 -18.60 5.52 15.64
CA LEU A 94 -18.51 4.05 15.75
C LEU A 94 -18.63 3.38 14.37
N ALA A 95 -19.59 3.80 13.55
CA ALA A 95 -19.76 3.30 12.19
C ALA A 95 -18.51 3.58 11.32
N SER A 96 -17.91 4.76 11.46
CA SER A 96 -16.66 5.12 10.76
C SER A 96 -15.49 4.24 11.19
N VAL A 97 -15.34 4.00 12.49
CA VAL A 97 -14.32 3.10 13.06
C VAL A 97 -14.51 1.67 12.55
N VAL A 98 -15.73 1.13 12.59
CA VAL A 98 -16.04 -0.22 12.12
C VAL A 98 -15.81 -0.32 10.61
N GLY A 99 -16.25 0.66 9.82
CA GLY A 99 -16.06 0.68 8.37
C GLY A 99 -14.58 0.66 7.98
N ILE A 100 -13.77 1.49 8.65
CA ILE A 100 -12.32 1.53 8.43
C ILE A 100 -11.65 0.26 8.94
N PHE A 101 -12.06 -0.30 10.08
CA PHE A 101 -11.55 -1.56 10.59
C PHE A 101 -11.78 -2.71 9.60
N ILE A 102 -12.99 -2.82 9.04
CA ILE A 102 -13.30 -3.81 8.00
C ILE A 102 -12.45 -3.58 6.75
N LEU A 103 -12.25 -2.32 6.32
CA LEU A 103 -11.40 -1.98 5.18
C LEU A 103 -9.96 -2.44 5.41
N VAL A 104 -9.39 -2.13 6.58
CA VAL A 104 -8.02 -2.52 6.95
C VAL A 104 -7.88 -4.05 7.04
N MET A 105 -8.84 -4.72 7.70
CA MET A 105 -8.84 -6.19 7.80
C MET A 105 -8.92 -6.83 6.42
N ARG A 106 -9.84 -6.36 5.56
CA ARG A 106 -9.97 -6.85 4.19
C ARG A 106 -8.73 -6.55 3.34
N TYR A 107 -7.97 -5.52 3.66
CA TYR A 107 -6.75 -5.16 2.93
C TYR A 107 -5.52 -5.94 3.39
N LEU A 108 -5.44 -6.32 4.67
CA LEU A 108 -4.34 -7.09 5.22
C LEU A 108 -4.48 -8.61 4.95
N PHE A 109 -5.72 -9.11 4.93
CA PHE A 109 -6.03 -10.52 4.71
C PHE A 109 -6.39 -10.86 3.25
N ARG A 110 -6.26 -9.91 2.33
CA ARG A 110 -6.40 -10.11 0.88
C ARG A 110 -5.08 -9.75 0.21
#